data_AF-A0A813E4Y4-F1
#
_entry.id   AF-A0A813E4Y4-F1
#
_cell.length_a   1.000
_cell.length_b   1.000
_cell.length_c   1.000
_cell.angle_alpha   90.00
_cell.angle_beta   90.00
_cell.angle_gamma   90.00
#
_symmetry.space_group_name_H-M   'P 1'
#
loop_
_entity.id
_entity.type
_entity.pdbx_description
1 polymer ?
#
loop_
_entity_poly.entity_id
_entity_poly.type
_entity_poly.pdbx_seq_one_letter_code
_entity_poly.pdbx_strand_id
1 'polypeptide(L)'
;LIPISIVLKAMGVQSDMEIIQMVGIQKKYLETLMPSLQEIHDKGIFSQKSALEYLANKIKVKPGNERRPKQDPMEVIHRQLLSHIDCPNNNLAPKIRYFGLMIRRVINAMHDDKIIDDRDYYGNKRLELSGQLVSLLFEDQFKSMNTELQKQADLLLSKWHQRGSHRQDDVSTYPDILDSWQDRSKLTKAMVNSISTGNWNIKRFRIDRAGVSQVLSRFSYMSCVGSMMRVKSQFEKSRKVAGPRALQPSQWGMLCPADTPEGEQCGLVKHLSLLTHVTTGESEGALRQMCYCLGVEDAHGLSGEELHHTGNYLVFLNGSLLGVHRRPKRFMSNLQQLRRRGRVGEFVSIYEEESWNAVIIASDGGRLCRPLIIVENGKIRFDPAKHVPLMLKKPEDGGMSFADFLKQGVLEWVDVNEENNLFIALQPHEVTKETTHLEIEPFTILGVVSGLIPWPNHNQSPRNTYECAMGKQAMGCIAMNQFSRTDTLLLGLVYPEKPLCSSKTLNLVNFHHLGAGQNASVAVMSYSGYDIEDAIIMNK
;
A
#
# COMPACT_ATOMS: atom_id res chain seq x y z
N LEU A 1 14.85 13.59 -25.82
CA LEU A 1 13.41 13.89 -25.76
C LEU A 1 12.77 13.32 -27.03
N ILE A 2 11.59 12.73 -26.92
CA ILE A 2 10.85 12.11 -28.04
C ILE A 2 9.45 12.73 -28.02
N PRO A 3 8.99 13.33 -29.13
CA PRO A 3 7.63 13.87 -29.25
C PRO A 3 6.55 12.81 -29.01
N ILE A 4 5.52 13.17 -28.27
CA ILE A 4 4.43 12.27 -27.83
C ILE A 4 3.70 11.66 -29.03
N SER A 5 3.41 12.48 -30.04
CA SER A 5 2.68 12.05 -31.23
C SER A 5 3.48 11.02 -32.07
N ILE A 6 4.82 11.02 -32.02
CA ILE A 6 5.66 10.00 -32.71
C ILE A 6 5.50 8.65 -32.02
N VAL A 7 5.40 8.64 -30.69
CA VAL A 7 5.19 7.42 -29.91
C VAL A 7 3.82 6.81 -30.23
N LEU A 8 2.77 7.64 -30.34
CA LEU A 8 1.44 7.19 -30.74
C LEU A 8 1.42 6.62 -32.17
N LYS A 9 2.09 7.27 -33.12
CA LYS A 9 2.26 6.73 -34.49
C LYS A 9 3.04 5.40 -34.50
N ALA A 10 4.08 5.26 -33.68
CA ALA A 10 4.84 4.02 -33.55
C ALA A 10 3.99 2.87 -32.96
N MET A 11 3.03 3.18 -32.07
CA MET A 11 2.09 2.21 -31.52
C MET A 11 1.01 1.77 -32.53
N GLY A 12 0.84 2.48 -33.65
CA GLY A 12 -0.08 2.13 -34.72
C GLY A 12 -1.15 3.18 -35.03
N VAL A 13 -1.24 4.28 -34.28
CA VAL A 13 -2.21 5.36 -34.53
C VAL A 13 -1.70 6.28 -35.63
N GLN A 14 -2.06 5.98 -36.89
CA GLN A 14 -1.55 6.74 -38.04
C GLN A 14 -2.32 8.04 -38.28
N SER A 15 -3.62 8.08 -37.96
CA SER A 15 -4.46 9.24 -38.18
C SER A 15 -4.21 10.31 -37.10
N ASP A 16 -3.89 11.53 -37.52
CA ASP A 16 -3.73 12.67 -36.60
C ASP A 16 -5.07 13.01 -35.91
N MET A 17 -6.19 12.77 -36.59
CA MET A 17 -7.53 12.93 -36.03
C MET A 17 -7.77 11.97 -34.86
N GLU A 18 -7.34 10.71 -35.01
CA GLU A 18 -7.48 9.71 -33.94
C GLU A 18 -6.62 10.09 -32.73
N ILE A 19 -5.37 10.54 -32.93
CA ILE A 19 -4.50 11.04 -31.85
C ILE A 19 -5.19 12.13 -31.04
N ILE A 20 -5.84 13.09 -31.72
CA ILE A 20 -6.57 14.17 -31.09
C ILE A 20 -7.80 13.65 -30.35
N GLN A 21 -8.63 12.82 -31.00
CA GLN A 21 -9.86 12.29 -30.41
C GLN A 21 -9.58 11.48 -29.13
N MET A 22 -8.47 10.73 -29.12
CA MET A 22 -8.03 9.94 -27.96
C MET A 22 -7.70 10.81 -26.73
N VAL A 23 -7.21 12.03 -26.94
CA VAL A 23 -6.92 12.98 -25.87
C VAL A 23 -8.15 13.82 -25.53
N GLY A 24 -8.86 14.32 -26.53
CA GLY A 24 -10.10 15.08 -26.40
C GLY A 24 -10.33 16.07 -27.54
N ILE A 25 -11.59 16.34 -27.85
CA ILE A 25 -12.02 17.19 -28.98
C ILE A 25 -12.11 18.68 -28.59
N GLN A 26 -12.10 18.99 -27.30
CA GLN A 26 -12.18 20.38 -26.83
C GLN A 26 -10.99 21.20 -27.32
N LYS A 27 -11.25 22.47 -27.66
CA LYS A 27 -10.27 23.43 -28.19
C LYS A 27 -8.96 23.48 -27.37
N LYS A 28 -9.06 23.38 -26.04
CA LYS A 28 -7.89 23.36 -25.13
C LYS A 28 -6.89 22.24 -25.42
N TYR A 29 -7.38 21.04 -25.75
CA TYR A 29 -6.53 19.89 -26.06
C TYR A 29 -5.89 20.04 -27.44
N LEU A 30 -6.68 20.54 -28.41
CA LEU A 30 -6.23 20.81 -29.77
C LEU A 30 -5.06 21.80 -29.79
N GLU A 31 -5.24 22.99 -29.17
CA GLU A 31 -4.21 24.04 -29.16
C GLU A 31 -2.91 23.58 -28.51
N THR A 32 -3.00 22.77 -27.45
CA THR A 32 -1.83 22.26 -26.73
C THR A 32 -1.10 21.16 -27.51
N LEU A 33 -1.83 20.34 -28.28
CA LEU A 33 -1.24 19.24 -29.07
C LEU A 33 -0.73 19.67 -30.44
N MET A 34 -1.24 20.78 -31.02
CA MET A 34 -0.86 21.25 -32.35
C MET A 34 0.66 21.36 -32.57
N PRO A 35 1.46 21.94 -31.65
CA PRO A 35 2.92 22.00 -31.82
C PRO A 35 3.58 20.63 -31.95
N SER A 36 3.10 19.63 -31.20
CA SER A 36 3.63 18.25 -31.28
C SER A 36 3.24 17.56 -32.58
N LEU A 37 2.12 17.94 -33.21
CA LEU A 37 1.73 17.43 -34.52
C LEU A 37 2.54 18.11 -35.63
N GLN A 38 2.74 19.42 -35.54
CA GLN A 38 3.56 20.17 -36.50
C GLN A 38 5.00 19.62 -36.56
N GLU A 39 5.60 19.31 -35.41
CA GLU A 39 6.95 18.71 -35.35
C GLU A 39 7.06 17.35 -36.08
N ILE A 40 5.96 16.61 -36.19
CA ILE A 40 5.91 15.35 -36.96
C ILE A 40 5.91 15.63 -38.45
N HIS A 41 5.07 16.58 -38.88
CA HIS A 41 4.97 16.98 -40.28
C HIS A 41 6.31 17.54 -40.77
N ASP A 42 6.97 18.38 -39.97
CA ASP A 42 8.30 18.94 -40.26
C ASP A 42 9.37 17.85 -40.41
N LYS A 43 9.25 16.73 -39.68
CA LYS A 43 10.16 15.59 -39.75
C LYS A 43 9.78 14.55 -40.81
N GLY A 44 8.64 14.71 -41.49
CA GLY A 44 8.16 13.77 -42.51
C GLY A 44 7.76 12.38 -41.97
N ILE A 45 7.33 12.27 -40.71
CA ILE A 45 7.04 10.97 -40.07
C ILE A 45 5.53 10.67 -40.14
N PHE A 46 5.08 10.02 -41.20
CA PHE A 46 3.64 9.74 -41.41
C PHE A 46 3.22 8.30 -41.10
N SER A 47 4.12 7.35 -41.31
CA SER A 47 3.83 5.91 -41.16
C SER A 47 4.36 5.34 -39.84
N GLN A 48 3.77 4.22 -39.42
CA GLN A 48 4.28 3.46 -38.26
C GLN A 48 5.75 3.05 -38.46
N LYS A 49 6.12 2.61 -39.68
CA LYS A 49 7.49 2.22 -40.01
C LYS A 49 8.47 3.37 -39.85
N SER A 50 8.16 4.55 -40.39
CA SER A 50 9.00 5.75 -40.22
C SER A 50 9.13 6.16 -38.75
N ALA A 51 8.06 6.01 -37.96
CA ALA A 51 8.10 6.32 -36.52
C ALA A 51 8.98 5.32 -35.75
N LEU A 52 8.89 4.02 -36.06
CA LEU A 52 9.74 2.99 -35.47
C LEU A 52 11.22 3.18 -35.85
N GLU A 53 11.53 3.53 -37.11
CA GLU A 53 12.90 3.84 -37.54
C GLU A 53 13.48 5.06 -36.80
N TYR A 54 12.67 6.10 -36.59
CA TYR A 54 13.07 7.24 -35.77
C TYR A 54 13.38 6.83 -34.32
N LEU A 55 12.55 5.97 -33.72
CA LEU A 55 12.77 5.44 -32.37
C LEU A 55 14.01 4.54 -32.29
N ALA A 56 14.26 3.71 -33.31
CA ALA A 56 15.43 2.82 -33.38
C ALA A 56 16.75 3.58 -33.27
N ASN A 57 16.80 4.79 -33.83
CA ASN A 57 17.98 5.66 -33.76
C ASN A 57 18.13 6.37 -32.40
N LYS A 58 17.08 6.42 -31.58
CA LYS A 58 17.09 7.06 -30.26
C LYS A 58 17.24 6.06 -29.10
N ILE A 59 17.05 4.77 -29.33
CA ILE A 59 17.24 3.74 -28.31
C ILE A 59 18.73 3.61 -27.98
N LYS A 60 19.08 3.83 -26.72
CA LYS A 60 20.45 3.67 -26.23
C LYS A 60 20.79 2.20 -26.09
N VAL A 61 21.85 1.75 -26.75
CA VAL A 61 22.42 0.41 -26.53
C VAL A 61 23.14 0.39 -25.18
N LYS A 62 22.87 -0.62 -24.34
CA LYS A 62 23.61 -0.78 -23.09
C LYS A 62 25.09 -1.09 -23.39
N PRO A 63 26.05 -0.41 -22.72
CA PRO A 63 27.47 -0.70 -22.91
C PRO A 63 27.77 -2.16 -22.53
N GLY A 64 28.54 -2.86 -23.38
CA GLY A 64 28.87 -4.27 -23.23
C GLY A 64 28.00 -5.27 -24.03
N ASN A 65 26.97 -4.79 -24.74
CA ASN A 65 26.09 -5.62 -25.59
C ASN A 65 26.15 -5.23 -27.08
N GLU A 66 27.25 -4.63 -27.54
CA GLU A 66 27.42 -4.06 -28.89
C GLU A 66 27.28 -5.09 -30.02
N ARG A 67 27.43 -6.39 -29.72
CA ARG A 67 27.24 -7.49 -30.67
C ARG A 67 25.77 -7.92 -30.86
N ARG A 68 24.83 -7.45 -30.04
CA ARG A 68 23.40 -7.75 -30.22
C ARG A 68 22.81 -6.75 -31.23
N PRO A 69 21.90 -7.19 -32.13
CA PRO A 69 21.17 -6.27 -33.00
C PRO A 69 20.51 -5.17 -32.15
N LYS A 70 20.42 -3.95 -32.69
CA LYS A 70 19.66 -2.85 -32.06
C LYS A 70 18.31 -3.41 -31.64
N GLN A 71 17.91 -3.18 -30.39
CA GLN A 71 16.62 -3.66 -29.88
C GLN A 71 15.51 -3.16 -30.80
N ASP A 72 14.59 -4.07 -31.17
CA ASP A 72 13.43 -3.71 -31.95
C ASP A 72 12.60 -2.68 -31.17
N PRO A 73 12.36 -1.48 -31.73
CA PRO A 73 11.55 -0.45 -31.08
C PRO A 73 10.17 -0.96 -30.68
N MET A 74 9.61 -1.90 -31.44
CA MET A 74 8.31 -2.50 -31.15
C MET A 74 8.38 -3.35 -29.87
N GLU A 75 9.46 -4.11 -29.67
CA GLU A 75 9.70 -4.86 -28.44
C GLU A 75 9.85 -3.93 -27.22
N VAL A 76 10.52 -2.79 -27.40
CA VAL A 76 10.66 -1.77 -26.36
C VAL A 76 9.29 -1.21 -25.95
N ILE A 77 8.44 -0.90 -26.92
CA ILE A 77 7.06 -0.44 -26.67
C ILE A 77 6.23 -1.51 -25.95
N HIS A 78 6.35 -2.78 -26.34
CA HIS A 78 5.62 -3.87 -25.69
C HIS A 78 6.11 -4.18 -24.27
N ARG A 79 7.43 -4.24 -24.03
CA ARG A 79 7.99 -4.74 -22.77
C ARG A 79 8.38 -3.66 -21.78
N GLN A 80 8.81 -2.49 -22.23
CA GLN A 80 9.39 -1.45 -21.36
C GLN A 80 8.43 -0.29 -21.13
N LEU A 81 7.72 0.16 -22.16
CA LEU A 81 6.75 1.25 -22.02
C LEU A 81 5.44 0.72 -21.45
N LEU A 82 4.97 1.26 -20.32
CA LEU A 82 3.72 0.85 -19.64
C LEU A 82 3.62 -0.67 -19.48
N SER A 83 4.64 -1.28 -18.86
CA SER A 83 4.77 -2.74 -18.73
C SER A 83 3.69 -3.41 -17.88
N HIS A 84 2.93 -2.64 -17.09
CA HIS A 84 1.83 -3.12 -16.26
C HIS A 84 0.53 -3.32 -17.05
N ILE A 85 0.44 -2.80 -18.28
CA ILE A 85 -0.73 -2.94 -19.13
C ILE A 85 -0.54 -4.15 -20.02
N ASP A 86 -1.43 -5.13 -19.85
CA ASP A 86 -1.45 -6.32 -20.67
C ASP A 86 -1.90 -5.99 -22.10
N CYS A 87 -1.15 -6.51 -23.07
CA CYS A 87 -1.43 -6.41 -24.50
C CYS A 87 -1.65 -7.80 -25.08
N PRO A 88 -2.85 -8.38 -24.97
CA PRO A 88 -3.13 -9.69 -25.56
C PRO A 88 -2.95 -9.63 -27.08
N ASN A 89 -2.38 -10.68 -27.68
CA ASN A 89 -2.16 -10.82 -29.12
C ASN A 89 -1.35 -9.67 -29.76
N ASN A 90 -0.41 -9.08 -29.02
CA ASN A 90 0.36 -7.89 -29.45
C ASN A 90 -0.51 -6.68 -29.82
N ASN A 91 -1.73 -6.60 -29.30
CA ASN A 91 -2.60 -5.45 -29.52
C ASN A 91 -2.23 -4.30 -28.57
N LEU A 92 -1.76 -3.18 -29.13
CA LEU A 92 -1.33 -2.00 -28.38
C LEU A 92 -2.46 -1.05 -28.01
N ALA A 93 -3.71 -1.30 -28.43
CA ALA A 93 -4.81 -0.37 -28.19
C ALA A 93 -5.07 -0.04 -26.69
N PRO A 94 -4.93 -0.98 -25.72
CA PRO A 94 -5.03 -0.63 -24.30
C PRO A 94 -3.95 0.38 -23.87
N LYS A 95 -2.71 0.22 -24.34
CA LYS A 95 -1.60 1.15 -24.07
C LYS A 95 -1.82 2.49 -24.73
N ILE A 96 -2.32 2.52 -25.97
CA ILE A 96 -2.66 3.75 -26.70
C ILE A 96 -3.71 4.55 -25.90
N ARG A 97 -4.78 3.88 -25.46
CA ARG A 97 -5.85 4.52 -24.64
C ARG A 97 -5.32 5.06 -23.33
N TYR A 98 -4.54 4.26 -22.62
CA TYR A 98 -3.94 4.70 -21.36
C TYR A 98 -2.98 5.88 -21.55
N PHE A 99 -2.16 5.84 -22.60
CA PHE A 99 -1.25 6.94 -22.94
C PHE A 99 -2.02 8.21 -23.33
N GLY A 100 -3.11 8.08 -24.09
CA GLY A 100 -4.05 9.18 -24.38
C GLY A 100 -4.62 9.83 -23.12
N LEU A 101 -5.04 9.00 -22.14
CA LEU A 101 -5.51 9.48 -20.83
C LEU A 101 -4.41 10.19 -20.04
N MET A 102 -3.18 9.68 -20.05
CA MET A 102 -2.05 10.36 -19.41
C MET A 102 -1.83 11.75 -20.00
N ILE A 103 -1.82 11.87 -21.32
CA ILE A 103 -1.67 13.16 -22.01
C ILE A 103 -2.82 14.10 -21.64
N ARG A 104 -4.06 13.60 -21.65
CA ARG A 104 -5.25 14.38 -21.27
C ARG A 104 -5.14 14.92 -19.84
N ARG A 105 -4.70 14.11 -18.88
CA ARG A 105 -4.52 14.53 -17.49
C ARG A 105 -3.44 15.60 -17.35
N VAL A 106 -2.32 15.46 -18.07
CA VAL A 106 -1.27 16.50 -18.10
C VAL A 106 -1.82 17.81 -18.64
N ILE A 107 -2.55 17.79 -19.76
CA ILE A 107 -3.14 19.02 -20.33
C ILE A 107 -4.18 19.63 -19.38
N ASN A 108 -5.00 18.81 -18.71
CA ASN A 108 -5.93 19.32 -17.70
C ASN A 108 -5.20 20.02 -16.55
N ALA A 109 -4.11 19.43 -16.04
CA ALA A 109 -3.31 20.03 -14.98
C ALA A 109 -2.57 21.29 -15.43
N MET A 110 -2.26 21.45 -16.73
CA MET A 110 -1.69 22.71 -17.26
C MET A 110 -2.70 23.86 -17.25
N HIS A 111 -4.00 23.57 -17.30
CA HIS A 111 -5.05 24.58 -17.30
C HIS A 111 -5.67 24.82 -15.92
N ASP A 112 -5.68 23.80 -15.06
CA ASP A 112 -6.20 23.87 -13.69
C ASP A 112 -5.24 23.19 -12.71
N ASP A 113 -4.57 24.02 -11.91
CA ASP A 113 -3.63 23.58 -10.88
C ASP A 113 -4.31 22.75 -9.78
N LYS A 114 -5.63 22.83 -9.61
CA LYS A 114 -6.36 22.07 -8.57
C LYS A 114 -6.43 20.57 -8.87
N ILE A 115 -6.20 20.17 -10.12
CA ILE A 115 -6.26 18.77 -10.56
C ILE A 115 -4.94 18.03 -10.28
N ILE A 116 -3.95 18.72 -9.69
CA ILE A 116 -2.66 18.13 -9.34
C ILE A 116 -2.82 17.19 -8.13
N ASP A 117 -2.48 15.92 -8.33
CA ASP A 117 -2.54 14.91 -7.26
C ASP A 117 -1.52 15.20 -6.14
N ASP A 118 -1.97 15.18 -4.89
CA ASP A 118 -1.09 15.26 -3.72
C ASP A 118 -0.35 13.93 -3.49
N ARG A 119 0.97 14.02 -3.37
CA ARG A 119 1.86 12.88 -3.10
C ARG A 119 1.77 12.41 -1.65
N ASP A 120 1.37 13.29 -0.74
CA ASP A 120 1.30 13.03 0.70
C ASP A 120 -0.06 12.50 1.16
N TYR A 121 -1.06 12.56 0.30
CA TYR A 121 -2.33 11.88 0.46
C TYR A 121 -2.18 10.36 0.64
N TYR A 122 -2.80 9.80 1.68
CA TYR A 122 -2.57 8.40 2.07
C TYR A 122 -3.23 7.36 1.15
N GLY A 123 -4.27 7.75 0.40
CA GLY A 123 -4.85 6.90 -0.63
C GLY A 123 -3.88 6.57 -1.78
N ASN A 124 -2.83 7.38 -1.95
CA ASN A 124 -1.76 7.16 -2.92
C ASN A 124 -0.57 6.36 -2.36
N LYS A 125 -0.56 6.11 -1.03
CA LYS A 125 0.51 5.36 -0.38
C LYS A 125 0.11 3.89 -0.25
N ARG A 126 1.11 3.00 -0.29
CA ARG A 126 0.98 1.57 -0.04
C ARG A 126 2.00 1.14 1.00
N LEU A 127 1.56 0.33 1.94
CA LEU A 127 2.43 -0.28 2.95
C LEU A 127 2.92 -1.63 2.44
N GLU A 128 4.24 -1.73 2.29
CA GLU A 128 4.89 -3.01 2.06
C GLU A 128 5.05 -3.75 3.39
N LEU A 129 4.39 -4.90 3.52
CA LEU A 129 4.46 -5.73 4.71
C LEU A 129 5.69 -6.65 4.70
N SER A 130 6.03 -7.20 5.87
CA SER A 130 7.15 -8.14 6.04
C SER A 130 7.06 -9.33 5.08
N GLY A 131 5.87 -9.90 4.88
CA GLY A 131 5.66 -11.02 3.96
C GLY A 131 5.99 -10.68 2.51
N GLN A 132 5.61 -9.48 2.04
CA GLN A 132 5.91 -9.03 0.68
C GLN A 132 7.41 -8.83 0.47
N LEU A 133 8.09 -8.21 1.45
CA LEU A 133 9.54 -8.05 1.41
C LEU A 133 10.22 -9.42 1.35
N VAL A 134 9.91 -10.32 2.29
CA VAL A 134 10.48 -11.67 2.34
C VAL A 134 10.22 -12.45 1.05
N SER A 135 9.04 -12.29 0.43
CA SER A 135 8.73 -12.91 -0.87
C SER A 135 9.68 -12.45 -1.98
N LEU A 136 9.98 -11.16 -2.08
CA LEU A 136 10.91 -10.62 -3.07
C LEU A 136 12.34 -11.15 -2.86
N LEU A 137 12.78 -11.19 -1.60
CA LEU A 137 14.10 -11.72 -1.24
C LEU A 137 14.21 -13.21 -1.55
N PHE A 138 13.18 -13.98 -1.18
CA PHE A 138 13.11 -15.41 -1.47
C PHE A 138 13.13 -15.66 -2.97
N GLU A 139 12.35 -14.92 -3.77
CA GLU A 139 12.31 -15.09 -5.22
C GLU A 139 13.68 -14.86 -5.86
N ASP A 140 14.40 -13.80 -5.47
CA ASP A 140 15.73 -13.52 -6.00
C ASP A 140 16.72 -14.62 -5.64
N GLN A 141 16.74 -15.03 -4.37
CA GLN A 141 17.68 -16.03 -3.90
C GLN A 141 17.38 -17.42 -4.48
N PHE A 142 16.10 -17.76 -4.63
CA PHE A 142 15.66 -19.02 -5.24
C PHE A 142 16.02 -19.07 -6.72
N LYS A 143 15.83 -17.97 -7.47
CA LYS A 143 16.25 -17.94 -8.89
C LYS A 143 17.76 -17.92 -9.03
N SER A 144 18.50 -17.24 -8.15
CA SER A 144 19.96 -17.31 -8.11
C SER A 144 20.43 -18.75 -7.88
N MET A 145 19.80 -19.46 -6.96
CA MET A 145 20.05 -20.88 -6.71
C MET A 145 19.79 -21.72 -7.97
N ASN A 146 18.66 -21.52 -8.66
CA ASN A 146 18.36 -22.23 -9.90
C ASN A 146 19.38 -21.96 -11.01
N THR A 147 19.83 -20.70 -11.17
CA THR A 147 20.87 -20.37 -12.16
C THR A 147 22.22 -21.01 -11.84
N GLU A 148 22.53 -21.20 -10.56
CA GLU A 148 23.76 -21.87 -10.15
C GLU A 148 23.67 -23.38 -10.36
N LEU A 149 22.54 -23.99 -9.99
CA LEU A 149 22.25 -25.39 -10.28
C LEU A 149 22.33 -25.68 -11.78
N GLN A 150 21.79 -24.80 -12.62
CA GLN A 150 21.89 -24.92 -14.06
C GLN A 150 23.35 -24.92 -14.52
N LYS A 151 24.18 -23.97 -14.07
CA LYS A 151 25.61 -23.93 -14.43
C LYS A 151 26.36 -25.16 -13.98
N GLN A 152 26.07 -25.67 -12.77
CA GLN A 152 26.70 -26.88 -12.25
C GLN A 152 26.28 -28.10 -13.08
N ALA A 153 25.00 -28.22 -13.41
CA ALA A 153 24.49 -29.24 -14.31
C ALA A 153 25.18 -29.18 -15.68
N ASP A 154 25.26 -28.00 -16.30
CA ASP A 154 25.93 -27.80 -17.59
C ASP A 154 27.42 -28.18 -17.53
N LEU A 155 28.10 -27.88 -16.41
CA LEU A 155 29.51 -28.21 -16.21
C LEU A 155 29.73 -29.72 -15.98
N LEU A 156 28.83 -30.38 -15.26
CA LEU A 156 28.88 -31.83 -15.05
C LEU A 156 28.54 -32.60 -16.32
N LEU A 157 27.50 -32.18 -17.03
CA LEU A 157 27.10 -32.76 -18.31
C LEU A 157 28.19 -32.55 -19.36
N SER A 158 28.79 -31.37 -19.47
CA SER A 158 29.90 -31.14 -20.40
C SER A 158 31.12 -32.00 -20.06
N LYS A 159 31.49 -32.14 -18.79
CA LYS A 159 32.56 -33.06 -18.36
C LYS A 159 32.22 -34.52 -18.63
N TRP A 160 30.98 -34.93 -18.41
CA TRP A 160 30.51 -36.29 -18.69
C TRP A 160 30.57 -36.58 -20.20
N HIS A 161 30.06 -35.67 -21.03
CA HIS A 161 30.15 -35.77 -22.49
C HIS A 161 31.60 -35.74 -23.00
N GLN A 162 32.50 -34.98 -22.37
CA GLN A 162 33.92 -34.92 -22.72
C GLN A 162 34.71 -36.17 -22.30
N ARG A 163 34.29 -36.90 -21.26
CA ARG A 163 34.94 -38.15 -20.81
C ARG A 163 34.76 -39.32 -21.77
N GLY A 164 33.91 -39.17 -22.79
CA GLY A 164 33.97 -39.93 -24.02
C GLY A 164 33.21 -41.26 -24.02
N SER A 165 32.52 -41.49 -25.14
CA SER A 165 32.26 -42.79 -25.74
C SER A 165 31.73 -43.88 -24.80
N HIS A 166 30.43 -43.85 -24.48
CA HIS A 166 29.79 -45.04 -23.95
C HIS A 166 29.88 -46.19 -24.96
N ARG A 167 30.73 -47.16 -24.64
CA ARG A 167 30.50 -48.55 -25.03
C ARG A 167 29.05 -48.88 -24.65
N GLN A 168 28.35 -49.53 -25.57
CA GLN A 168 26.91 -49.80 -25.54
C GLN A 168 26.39 -50.54 -24.30
N ASP A 169 27.29 -51.02 -23.43
CA ASP A 169 27.00 -51.94 -22.33
C ASP A 169 27.18 -51.36 -20.91
N ASP A 170 27.71 -50.14 -20.75
CA ASP A 170 27.78 -49.50 -19.42
C ASP A 170 26.54 -48.63 -19.23
N VAL A 171 25.59 -49.09 -18.40
CA VAL A 171 24.50 -48.27 -17.84
C VAL A 171 25.12 -47.27 -16.86
N SER A 172 25.87 -46.29 -17.37
CA SER A 172 26.41 -45.23 -16.54
C SER A 172 25.25 -44.31 -16.19
N THR A 173 24.77 -44.43 -14.96
CA THR A 173 23.79 -43.52 -14.37
C THR A 173 24.25 -42.08 -14.59
N TYR A 174 23.35 -41.21 -15.07
CA TYR A 174 23.63 -39.78 -15.17
C TYR A 174 24.17 -39.26 -13.82
N PRO A 175 25.16 -38.35 -13.84
CA PRO A 175 25.69 -37.79 -12.60
C PRO A 175 24.56 -37.11 -11.82
N ASP A 176 24.38 -37.51 -10.56
CA ASP A 176 23.39 -36.87 -9.69
C ASP A 176 23.85 -35.44 -9.35
N ILE A 177 23.12 -34.48 -9.89
CA ILE A 177 23.37 -33.05 -9.73
C ILE A 177 23.20 -32.66 -8.25
N LEU A 178 22.29 -33.30 -7.51
CA LEU A 178 21.97 -32.95 -6.13
C LEU A 178 23.04 -33.41 -5.15
N ASP A 179 23.70 -34.53 -5.41
CA ASP A 179 24.82 -35.02 -4.61
C ASP A 179 26.07 -34.16 -4.78
N SER A 180 26.29 -33.63 -5.98
CA SER A 180 27.38 -32.71 -6.27
C SER A 180 27.16 -31.30 -5.72
N TRP A 181 25.93 -30.96 -5.31
CA TRP A 181 25.58 -29.63 -4.85
C TRP A 181 26.08 -29.39 -3.42
N GLN A 182 27.27 -28.81 -3.31
CA GLN A 182 27.94 -28.53 -2.04
C GLN A 182 27.25 -27.44 -1.20
N ASP A 183 26.48 -26.55 -1.83
CA ASP A 183 26.07 -25.28 -1.22
C ASP A 183 24.58 -25.25 -0.80
N ARG A 184 24.09 -26.36 -0.24
CA ARG A 184 22.68 -26.55 0.18
C ARG A 184 22.20 -25.50 1.18
N SER A 185 23.11 -24.89 1.94
CA SER A 185 22.81 -23.87 2.97
C SER A 185 22.80 -22.43 2.45
N LYS A 186 23.08 -22.20 1.16
CA LYS A 186 23.21 -20.85 0.57
C LYS A 186 21.94 -20.01 0.74
N LEU A 187 20.77 -20.61 0.55
CA LEU A 187 19.48 -19.95 0.75
C LEU A 187 19.32 -19.50 2.21
N THR A 188 19.52 -20.42 3.15
CA THR A 188 19.43 -20.14 4.59
C THR A 188 20.38 -19.03 5.02
N LYS A 189 21.66 -19.12 4.62
CA LYS A 189 22.68 -18.10 4.94
C LYS A 189 22.29 -16.72 4.40
N ALA A 190 21.81 -16.64 3.16
CA ALA A 190 21.40 -15.37 2.56
C ALA A 190 20.17 -14.75 3.24
N MET A 191 19.17 -15.56 3.58
CA MET A 191 17.99 -15.11 4.31
C MET A 191 18.36 -14.60 5.71
N VAL A 192 19.14 -15.38 6.46
CA VAL A 192 19.61 -15.00 7.81
C VAL A 192 20.44 -13.72 7.75
N ASN A 193 21.37 -13.61 6.80
CA ASN A 193 22.22 -12.41 6.67
C ASN A 193 21.39 -11.16 6.34
N SER A 194 20.41 -11.26 5.44
CA SER A 194 19.59 -10.10 5.06
C SER A 194 18.70 -9.64 6.23
N ILE A 195 18.16 -10.59 7.01
CA ILE A 195 17.33 -10.29 8.19
C ILE A 195 18.20 -9.76 9.34
N SER A 196 19.37 -10.33 9.59
CA SER A 196 20.23 -9.95 10.73
C SER A 196 20.91 -8.60 10.52
N THR A 197 21.40 -8.34 9.31
CA THR A 197 22.03 -7.04 8.96
C THR A 197 21.00 -5.96 8.67
N GLY A 198 19.79 -6.34 8.25
CA GLY A 198 18.74 -5.42 7.84
C GLY A 198 18.99 -4.72 6.50
N ASN A 199 19.97 -5.20 5.74
CA ASN A 199 20.30 -4.73 4.40
C ASN A 199 19.69 -5.65 3.35
N TRP A 200 18.83 -5.08 2.52
CA TRP A 200 18.05 -5.78 1.51
C TRP A 200 18.53 -5.35 0.13
N ASN A 201 19.55 -6.04 -0.36
CA ASN A 201 20.24 -5.69 -1.61
C ASN A 201 19.85 -6.68 -2.71
N ILE A 202 18.71 -6.43 -3.35
CA ILE A 202 18.13 -7.32 -4.36
C ILE A 202 18.43 -6.76 -5.75
N LYS A 203 19.51 -7.27 -6.37
CA LYS A 203 20.02 -6.78 -7.67
C LYS A 203 18.98 -6.89 -8.79
N ARG A 204 18.19 -7.96 -8.79
CA ARG A 204 17.21 -8.24 -9.85
C ARG A 204 16.08 -7.21 -9.91
N PHE A 205 15.62 -6.74 -8.75
CA PHE A 205 14.57 -5.72 -8.64
C PHE A 205 15.14 -4.30 -8.47
N ARG A 206 16.48 -4.14 -8.45
CA ARG A 206 17.16 -2.86 -8.18
C ARG A 206 16.73 -2.23 -6.85
N ILE A 207 16.52 -3.07 -5.85
CA ILE A 207 16.19 -2.64 -4.49
C ILE A 207 17.49 -2.63 -3.69
N ASP A 208 17.84 -1.47 -3.17
CA ASP A 208 18.96 -1.28 -2.25
C ASP A 208 18.41 -0.51 -1.04
N ARG A 209 18.05 -1.25 0.02
CA ARG A 209 17.41 -0.70 1.22
C ARG A 209 18.18 -1.12 2.46
N ALA A 210 18.57 -0.14 3.27
CA ALA A 210 19.23 -0.37 4.54
C ALA A 210 18.30 -0.10 5.73
N GLY A 211 18.52 -0.81 6.84
CA GLY A 211 17.78 -0.59 8.10
C GLY A 211 16.30 -1.00 8.04
N VAL A 212 15.99 -2.01 7.22
CA VAL A 212 14.64 -2.58 7.09
C VAL A 212 14.27 -3.33 8.37
N SER A 213 15.12 -4.25 8.82
CA SER A 213 14.95 -4.91 10.11
C SER A 213 15.58 -4.08 11.23
N GLN A 214 15.00 -4.19 12.43
CA GLN A 214 15.49 -3.55 13.64
C GLN A 214 15.37 -4.55 14.79
N VAL A 215 16.26 -4.42 15.77
CA VAL A 215 16.13 -5.14 17.03
C VAL A 215 14.86 -4.64 17.73
N LEU A 216 14.01 -5.57 18.16
CA LEU A 216 12.81 -5.27 18.91
C LEU A 216 13.18 -4.61 20.23
N SER A 217 12.63 -3.43 20.50
CA SER A 217 12.87 -2.73 21.76
C SER A 217 12.08 -3.39 22.89
N ARG A 218 12.77 -3.75 23.98
CA ARG A 218 12.20 -4.48 25.12
C ARG A 218 12.36 -3.73 26.45
N PHE A 219 12.29 -2.40 26.43
CA PHE A 219 12.30 -1.61 27.67
C PHE A 219 11.03 -1.82 28.49
N SER A 220 9.88 -1.88 27.83
CA SER A 220 8.58 -2.13 28.43
C SER A 220 7.70 -2.96 27.50
N TYR A 221 6.60 -3.51 28.03
CA TYR A 221 5.58 -4.18 27.21
C TYR A 221 5.05 -3.25 26.10
N MET A 222 4.85 -1.96 26.40
CA MET A 222 4.40 -0.96 25.43
C MET A 222 5.45 -0.61 24.38
N SER A 223 6.73 -0.63 24.74
CA SER A 223 7.85 -0.47 23.78
C SER A 223 7.86 -1.57 22.71
N CYS A 224 7.57 -2.81 23.15
CA CYS A 224 7.48 -3.98 22.28
C CYS A 224 6.33 -3.84 21.29
N VAL A 225 5.11 -3.57 21.77
CA VAL A 225 3.92 -3.40 20.92
C VAL A 225 4.06 -2.18 20.00
N GLY A 226 4.55 -1.06 20.52
CA GLY A 226 4.81 0.14 19.74
C GLY A 226 5.85 -0.08 18.62
N SER A 227 6.81 -0.97 18.82
CA SER A 227 7.77 -1.34 17.77
C SER A 227 7.14 -2.18 16.66
N MET A 228 6.14 -3.01 16.96
CA MET A 228 5.44 -3.86 15.98
C MET A 228 4.48 -3.04 15.10
N MET A 229 3.85 -2.01 15.65
CA MET A 229 2.86 -1.17 14.94
C MET A 229 3.49 0.02 14.18
N ARG A 230 4.82 0.05 14.07
CA ARG A 230 5.58 1.15 13.50
C ARG A 230 5.58 1.10 11.97
N VAL A 231 5.26 2.23 11.35
CA VAL A 231 5.34 2.49 9.91
C VAL A 231 6.49 3.47 9.65
N LYS A 232 7.36 3.14 8.70
CA LYS A 232 8.46 4.00 8.27
C LYS A 232 8.23 4.53 6.87
N SER A 233 8.44 5.82 6.68
CA SER A 233 8.48 6.43 5.36
C SER A 233 9.84 6.23 4.67
N GLN A 234 9.86 6.22 3.33
CA GLN A 234 11.05 6.01 2.50
C GLN A 234 11.92 7.26 2.29
N PHE A 235 11.56 8.40 2.89
CA PHE A 235 12.31 9.65 2.74
C PHE A 235 13.66 9.63 3.48
N GLU A 236 14.67 10.24 2.85
CA GLU A 236 15.95 10.52 3.50
C GLU A 236 15.75 11.44 4.71
N LYS A 237 16.20 10.99 5.89
CA LYS A 237 16.01 11.70 7.16
C LYS A 237 16.67 13.10 7.17
N SER A 238 17.77 13.24 6.43
CA SER A 238 18.57 14.46 6.35
C SER A 238 17.86 15.62 5.64
N ARG A 239 16.86 15.34 4.80
CA ARG A 239 16.12 16.39 4.09
C ARG A 239 15.04 16.99 5.00
N LYS A 240 15.14 18.29 5.26
CA LYS A 240 14.18 19.07 6.05
C LYS A 240 12.97 19.51 5.22
N VAL A 241 12.30 18.56 4.56
CA VAL A 241 11.06 18.85 3.81
C VAL A 241 9.87 18.71 4.74
N ALA A 242 9.04 19.75 4.87
CA ALA A 242 7.91 19.78 5.79
C ALA A 242 6.72 18.92 5.31
N GLY A 243 6.47 18.85 3.99
CA GLY A 243 5.32 18.16 3.40
C GLY A 243 5.06 16.74 3.95
N PRO A 244 5.98 15.78 3.79
CA PRO A 244 5.77 14.40 4.25
C PRO A 244 5.83 14.24 5.77
N ARG A 245 6.30 15.27 6.50
CA ARG A 245 6.38 15.27 7.97
C ARG A 245 5.11 15.80 8.62
N ALA A 246 4.33 16.59 7.88
CA ALA A 246 3.06 17.12 8.36
C ALA A 246 2.03 15.99 8.56
N LEU A 247 1.16 16.19 9.54
CA LEU A 247 -0.03 15.36 9.71
C LEU A 247 -1.01 15.72 8.60
N GLN A 248 -1.54 14.71 7.90
CA GLN A 248 -2.53 14.89 6.83
C GLN A 248 -3.89 14.43 7.32
N PRO A 249 -4.99 15.15 7.02
CA PRO A 249 -6.34 14.71 7.39
C PRO A 249 -6.72 13.33 6.85
N SER A 250 -6.15 12.92 5.71
CA SER A 250 -6.32 11.59 5.10
C SER A 250 -5.82 10.42 5.96
N GLN A 251 -5.15 10.69 7.09
CA GLN A 251 -4.70 9.68 8.04
C GLN A 251 -5.74 9.35 9.13
N TRP A 252 -6.88 10.04 9.15
CA TRP A 252 -7.90 9.89 10.18
C TRP A 252 -8.32 8.42 10.36
N GLY A 253 -8.19 7.90 11.58
CA GLY A 253 -8.52 6.51 11.91
C GLY A 253 -7.57 5.45 11.34
N MET A 254 -6.58 5.83 10.52
CA MET A 254 -5.61 4.93 9.89
C MET A 254 -4.26 4.95 10.61
N LEU A 255 -3.74 6.15 10.90
CA LEU A 255 -2.50 6.36 11.64
C LEU A 255 -2.75 7.22 12.87
N CYS A 256 -2.00 6.92 13.93
CA CYS A 256 -2.06 7.69 15.15
C CYS A 256 -1.54 9.11 14.91
N PRO A 257 -2.29 10.16 15.29
CA PRO A 257 -1.85 11.54 15.12
C PRO A 257 -0.76 11.97 16.11
N ALA A 258 -0.68 11.31 17.28
CA ALA A 258 0.22 11.69 18.36
C ALA A 258 1.51 10.87 18.42
N ASP A 259 1.46 9.58 18.04
CA ASP A 259 2.59 8.65 18.20
C ASP A 259 3.61 8.80 17.05
N THR A 260 4.48 9.80 17.20
CA THR A 260 5.66 10.04 16.37
C THR A 260 6.85 10.33 17.30
N PRO A 261 8.07 9.85 17.00
CA PRO A 261 9.24 10.26 17.77
C PRO A 261 9.52 11.76 17.56
N GLU A 262 10.13 12.37 18.56
CA GLU A 262 10.68 13.73 18.46
C GLU A 262 12.02 13.72 17.70
N GLY A 263 12.41 14.89 17.16
CA GLY A 263 13.70 15.09 16.49
C GLY A 263 13.67 14.78 14.99
N GLU A 264 14.77 14.26 14.46
CA GLU A 264 14.96 14.09 13.01
C GLU A 264 13.95 13.12 12.37
N GLN A 265 13.37 12.20 13.15
CA GLN A 265 12.41 11.21 12.66
C GLN A 265 10.95 11.67 12.77
N CYS A 266 10.71 12.87 13.30
CA CYS A 266 9.37 13.42 13.46
C CYS A 266 8.60 13.46 12.13
N GLY A 267 7.40 12.88 12.13
CA GLY A 267 6.52 12.77 10.97
C GLY A 267 6.93 11.72 9.93
N LEU A 268 8.16 11.19 9.98
CA LEU A 268 8.63 10.13 9.06
C LEU A 268 8.41 8.72 9.62
N VAL A 269 8.47 8.60 10.95
CA VAL A 269 8.09 7.38 11.67
C VAL A 269 6.74 7.61 12.31
N LYS A 270 5.76 6.81 11.91
CA LYS A 270 4.38 6.90 12.39
C LYS A 270 3.95 5.54 12.91
N HIS A 271 2.79 5.48 13.54
CA HIS A 271 2.24 4.23 14.06
C HIS A 271 0.80 4.05 13.60
N LEU A 272 0.39 2.81 13.38
CA LEU A 272 -0.99 2.48 13.01
C LEU A 272 -1.96 2.84 14.17
N SER A 273 -3.16 3.26 13.80
CA SER A 273 -4.30 3.39 14.73
C SER A 273 -4.83 2.02 15.15
N LEU A 274 -5.72 1.98 16.15
CA LEU A 274 -6.09 0.73 16.82
C LEU A 274 -6.88 -0.25 15.92
N LEU A 275 -7.79 0.26 15.08
CA LEU A 275 -8.67 -0.54 14.22
C LEU A 275 -8.16 -0.67 12.78
N THR A 276 -6.97 -0.14 12.48
CA THR A 276 -6.45 -0.14 11.12
C THR A 276 -6.09 -1.55 10.67
N HIS A 277 -6.47 -1.88 9.44
CA HIS A 277 -6.09 -3.11 8.74
C HIS A 277 -5.33 -2.78 7.46
N VAL A 278 -4.35 -3.61 7.10
CA VAL A 278 -3.60 -3.49 5.84
C VAL A 278 -4.11 -4.54 4.86
N THR A 279 -4.59 -4.11 3.69
CA THR A 279 -5.22 -5.02 2.72
C THR A 279 -4.24 -6.05 2.16
N THR A 280 -4.76 -7.25 1.88
CA THR A 280 -4.10 -8.25 1.04
C THR A 280 -4.62 -8.14 -0.40
N GLY A 281 -3.79 -8.47 -1.39
CA GLY A 281 -4.18 -8.41 -2.79
C GLY A 281 -5.09 -9.59 -3.18
N GLU A 282 -6.07 -9.32 -4.02
CA GLU A 282 -7.00 -10.32 -4.57
C GLU A 282 -6.92 -10.42 -6.10
N SER A 283 -7.40 -11.53 -6.66
CA SER A 283 -7.34 -11.78 -8.10
C SER A 283 -8.28 -10.86 -8.90
N GLU A 284 -7.74 -10.16 -9.88
CA GLU A 284 -8.48 -9.21 -10.73
C GLU A 284 -9.43 -9.87 -11.73
N GLY A 285 -9.18 -11.12 -12.13
CA GLY A 285 -9.89 -11.76 -13.24
C GLY A 285 -11.39 -11.87 -13.02
N ALA A 286 -11.81 -12.34 -11.84
CA ALA A 286 -13.22 -12.45 -11.48
C ALA A 286 -13.90 -11.07 -11.37
N LEU A 287 -13.21 -10.09 -10.78
CA LEU A 287 -13.69 -8.71 -10.65
C LEU A 287 -13.92 -8.07 -12.02
N ARG A 288 -12.99 -8.25 -12.94
CA ARG A 288 -13.09 -7.75 -14.32
C ARG A 288 -14.32 -8.31 -15.03
N GLN A 289 -14.56 -9.63 -14.94
CA GLN A 289 -15.75 -10.25 -15.53
C GLN A 289 -17.05 -9.73 -14.91
N MET A 290 -17.08 -9.57 -13.58
CA MET A 290 -18.24 -9.00 -12.89
C MET A 290 -18.54 -7.57 -13.34
N CYS A 291 -17.52 -6.75 -13.59
CA CYS A 291 -17.71 -5.39 -14.10
C CYS A 291 -18.42 -5.38 -15.46
N TYR A 292 -18.01 -6.26 -16.38
CA TYR A 292 -18.69 -6.41 -17.68
C TYR A 292 -20.14 -6.90 -17.52
N CYS A 293 -20.40 -7.87 -16.64
CA CYS A 293 -21.77 -8.32 -16.34
C CYS A 293 -22.66 -7.22 -15.76
N LEU A 294 -22.09 -6.24 -15.05
CA LEU A 294 -22.81 -5.09 -14.50
C LEU A 294 -23.03 -3.96 -15.51
N GLY A 295 -22.59 -4.13 -16.76
CA GLY A 295 -22.86 -3.21 -17.87
C GLY A 295 -21.73 -2.26 -18.23
N VAL A 296 -20.48 -2.55 -17.81
CA VAL A 296 -19.31 -1.81 -18.32
C VAL A 296 -19.10 -2.17 -19.79
N GLU A 297 -19.03 -1.15 -20.65
CA GLU A 297 -18.71 -1.31 -22.07
C GLU A 297 -17.19 -1.34 -22.23
N ASP A 298 -16.64 -2.39 -22.85
CA ASP A 298 -15.19 -2.56 -23.02
C ASP A 298 -14.60 -1.37 -23.78
N ALA A 299 -13.54 -0.77 -23.22
CA ALA A 299 -12.80 0.31 -23.84
C ALA A 299 -12.32 -0.06 -25.25
N HIS A 300 -12.07 -1.35 -25.51
CA HIS A 300 -11.59 -1.82 -26.80
C HIS A 300 -12.53 -1.53 -27.97
N GLY A 301 -13.84 -1.59 -27.73
CA GLY A 301 -14.87 -1.36 -28.74
C GLY A 301 -15.19 0.11 -28.99
N LEU A 302 -14.61 1.03 -28.22
CA LEU A 302 -14.95 2.45 -28.24
C LEU A 302 -13.89 3.29 -28.92
N SER A 303 -14.35 4.30 -29.66
CA SER A 303 -13.53 5.38 -30.20
C SER A 303 -13.08 6.35 -29.10
N GLY A 304 -12.04 7.15 -29.38
CA GLY A 304 -11.57 8.17 -28.44
C GLY A 304 -12.65 9.20 -28.08
N GLU A 305 -13.54 9.51 -29.02
CA GLU A 305 -14.67 10.42 -28.81
C GLU A 305 -15.71 9.85 -27.85
N GLU A 306 -16.13 8.60 -28.07
CA GLU A 306 -17.11 7.93 -27.21
C GLU A 306 -16.59 7.73 -25.79
N LEU A 307 -15.28 7.48 -25.64
CA LEU A 307 -14.63 7.32 -24.35
C LEU A 307 -14.75 8.57 -23.47
N HIS A 308 -14.71 9.76 -24.09
CA HIS A 308 -14.80 11.06 -23.41
C HIS A 308 -16.17 11.73 -23.55
N HIS A 309 -17.17 11.03 -24.07
CA HIS A 309 -18.50 11.60 -24.27
C HIS A 309 -19.12 12.05 -22.95
N THR A 310 -19.86 13.16 -22.97
CA THR A 310 -20.50 13.71 -21.77
C THR A 310 -21.46 12.69 -21.15
N GLY A 311 -21.34 12.45 -19.85
CA GLY A 311 -22.14 11.47 -19.11
C GLY A 311 -21.55 10.06 -19.06
N ASN A 312 -20.47 9.77 -19.80
CA ASN A 312 -19.71 8.54 -19.65
C ASN A 312 -18.70 8.69 -18.51
N TYR A 313 -18.65 7.68 -17.64
CA TYR A 313 -17.64 7.56 -16.60
C TYR A 313 -16.66 6.45 -16.96
N LEU A 314 -15.38 6.75 -16.84
CA LEU A 314 -14.33 5.78 -17.07
C LEU A 314 -14.26 4.80 -15.89
N VAL A 315 -14.06 3.51 -16.15
CA VAL A 315 -13.94 2.49 -15.10
C VAL A 315 -12.53 1.92 -15.09
N PHE A 316 -11.88 2.02 -13.92
CA PHE A 316 -10.52 1.50 -13.70
C PHE A 316 -10.53 0.33 -12.73
N LEU A 317 -9.67 -0.65 -12.99
CA LEU A 317 -9.34 -1.72 -12.06
C LEU A 317 -7.83 -1.73 -11.83
N ASN A 318 -7.40 -1.41 -10.61
CA ASN A 318 -5.98 -1.31 -10.22
C ASN A 318 -5.13 -0.44 -11.18
N GLY A 319 -5.74 0.64 -11.69
CA GLY A 319 -5.11 1.55 -12.66
C GLY A 319 -5.21 1.11 -14.12
N SER A 320 -5.66 -0.11 -14.42
CA SER A 320 -5.96 -0.50 -15.81
C SER A 320 -7.33 0.01 -16.23
N LEU A 321 -7.42 0.64 -17.41
CA LEU A 321 -8.68 1.08 -17.99
C LEU A 321 -9.46 -0.15 -18.49
N LEU A 322 -10.62 -0.40 -17.89
CA LEU A 322 -11.53 -1.46 -18.35
C LEU A 322 -12.48 -0.97 -19.44
N GLY A 323 -13.08 0.20 -19.26
CA GLY A 323 -14.21 0.59 -20.09
C GLY A 323 -14.90 1.86 -19.63
N VAL A 324 -16.11 2.06 -20.14
CA VAL A 324 -17.00 3.16 -19.72
C VAL A 324 -18.31 2.64 -19.16
N HIS A 325 -18.95 3.45 -18.32
CA HIS A 325 -20.27 3.20 -17.80
C HIS A 325 -21.10 4.49 -17.76
N ARG A 326 -22.37 4.44 -18.18
CA ARG A 326 -23.25 5.64 -18.27
C ARG A 326 -23.93 6.01 -16.94
N ARG A 327 -23.99 5.08 -15.98
CA ARG A 327 -24.71 5.23 -14.69
C ARG A 327 -23.84 4.81 -13.50
N PRO A 328 -22.78 5.58 -13.15
CA PRO A 328 -21.76 5.17 -12.17
C PRO A 328 -22.35 4.86 -10.79
N LYS A 329 -23.25 5.70 -10.26
CA LYS A 329 -23.86 5.50 -8.94
C LYS A 329 -24.59 4.16 -8.78
N ARG A 330 -25.31 3.73 -9.82
CA ARG A 330 -25.99 2.42 -9.81
C ARG A 330 -24.99 1.27 -9.91
N PHE A 331 -23.95 1.43 -10.72
CA PHE A 331 -22.87 0.45 -10.84
C PHE A 331 -22.13 0.24 -9.51
N MET A 332 -21.73 1.33 -8.86
CA MET A 332 -21.06 1.30 -7.55
C MET A 332 -21.96 0.67 -6.48
N SER A 333 -23.23 1.08 -6.38
CA SER A 333 -24.17 0.52 -5.40
C SER A 333 -24.37 -0.99 -5.60
N ASN A 334 -24.49 -1.46 -6.85
CA ASN A 334 -24.60 -2.89 -7.13
C ASN A 334 -23.34 -3.65 -6.68
N LEU A 335 -22.15 -3.12 -6.97
CA LEU A 335 -20.90 -3.77 -6.63
C LEU A 335 -20.64 -3.77 -5.11
N GLN A 336 -20.96 -2.67 -4.42
CA GLN A 336 -20.95 -2.58 -2.95
C GLN A 336 -21.93 -3.58 -2.31
N GLN A 337 -23.13 -3.75 -2.88
CA GLN A 337 -24.08 -4.78 -2.39
C GLN A 337 -23.53 -6.20 -2.58
N LEU A 338 -22.78 -6.47 -3.65
CA LEU A 338 -22.11 -7.76 -3.85
C LEU A 338 -21.00 -7.99 -2.82
N ARG A 339 -20.23 -6.94 -2.48
CA ARG A 339 -19.24 -6.96 -1.39
C ARG A 339 -19.90 -7.26 -0.04
N ARG A 340 -20.97 -6.54 0.30
CA ARG A 340 -21.73 -6.71 1.56
C ARG A 340 -22.40 -8.07 1.72
N ARG A 341 -22.57 -8.82 0.62
CA ARG A 341 -23.08 -10.21 0.62
C ARG A 341 -21.97 -11.26 0.53
N GLY A 342 -20.71 -10.86 0.59
CA GLY A 342 -19.54 -11.74 0.51
C GLY A 342 -19.31 -12.39 -0.86
N ARG A 343 -19.83 -11.79 -1.95
CA ARG A 343 -19.59 -12.27 -3.33
C ARG A 343 -18.33 -11.66 -3.95
N VAL A 344 -18.01 -10.45 -3.51
CA VAL A 344 -16.77 -9.73 -3.80
C VAL A 344 -15.97 -9.69 -2.51
N GLY A 345 -14.64 -9.67 -2.60
CA GLY A 345 -13.77 -9.58 -1.43
C GLY A 345 -14.02 -8.33 -0.59
N GLU A 346 -13.87 -8.47 0.71
CA GLU A 346 -14.19 -7.44 1.70
C GLU A 346 -13.29 -6.20 1.61
N PHE A 347 -12.09 -6.33 1.03
CA PHE A 347 -11.11 -5.25 0.87
C PHE A 347 -11.17 -4.56 -0.50
N VAL A 348 -12.08 -4.98 -1.39
CA VAL A 348 -12.25 -4.32 -2.68
C VAL A 348 -12.88 -2.95 -2.43
N SER A 349 -12.14 -1.88 -2.72
CA SER A 349 -12.62 -0.50 -2.62
C SER A 349 -13.19 -0.04 -3.94
N ILE A 350 -14.25 0.75 -3.87
CA ILE A 350 -14.98 1.27 -5.02
C ILE A 350 -15.33 2.72 -4.71
N TYR A 351 -14.80 3.64 -5.51
CA TYR A 351 -15.00 5.07 -5.28
C TYR A 351 -15.11 5.86 -6.59
N GLU A 352 -15.78 7.01 -6.53
CA GLU A 352 -16.00 7.90 -7.67
C GLU A 352 -15.04 9.08 -7.55
N GLU A 353 -14.22 9.28 -8.57
CA GLU A 353 -13.35 10.43 -8.72
C GLU A 353 -14.03 11.46 -9.62
N GLU A 354 -14.58 12.51 -9.00
CA GLU A 354 -15.38 13.54 -9.67
C GLU A 354 -14.53 14.42 -10.60
N SER A 355 -13.26 14.63 -10.27
CA SER A 355 -12.35 15.55 -10.97
C SER A 355 -12.21 15.24 -12.47
N TRP A 356 -12.33 13.97 -12.85
CA TRP A 356 -12.21 13.53 -14.24
C TRP A 356 -13.21 12.43 -14.61
N ASN A 357 -14.32 12.33 -13.86
CA ASN A 357 -15.44 11.41 -14.08
C ASN A 357 -15.00 9.95 -14.24
N ALA A 358 -14.44 9.38 -13.18
CA ALA A 358 -14.02 7.98 -13.17
C ALA A 358 -14.51 7.23 -11.95
N VAL A 359 -14.80 5.94 -12.12
CA VAL A 359 -15.01 4.98 -11.04
C VAL A 359 -13.76 4.13 -10.93
N ILE A 360 -13.15 4.14 -9.76
CA ILE A 360 -11.92 3.39 -9.49
C ILE A 360 -12.26 2.21 -8.60
N ILE A 361 -11.86 1.03 -9.05
CA ILE A 361 -11.96 -0.22 -8.32
C ILE A 361 -10.55 -0.64 -7.95
N ALA A 362 -10.29 -0.75 -6.65
CA ALA A 362 -9.00 -1.15 -6.11
C ALA A 362 -9.13 -2.49 -5.38
N SER A 363 -8.39 -3.49 -5.85
CA SER A 363 -8.24 -4.82 -5.23
C SER A 363 -6.78 -5.16 -4.91
N ASP A 364 -5.89 -4.17 -5.04
CA ASP A 364 -4.48 -4.29 -4.71
C ASP A 364 -4.24 -4.30 -3.18
N GLY A 365 -3.14 -4.93 -2.78
CA GLY A 365 -2.72 -5.05 -1.39
C GLY A 365 -1.91 -3.83 -0.90
N GLY A 366 -1.77 -3.70 0.41
CA GLY A 366 -0.99 -2.65 1.05
C GLY A 366 -1.75 -1.34 1.27
N ARG A 367 -3.06 -1.30 1.02
CA ARG A 367 -3.91 -0.15 1.36
C ARG A 367 -4.25 -0.16 2.85
N LEU A 368 -4.47 1.01 3.41
CA LEU A 368 -4.98 1.15 4.78
C LEU A 368 -6.50 1.17 4.74
N CYS A 369 -7.11 0.34 5.57
CA CYS A 369 -8.55 0.27 5.77
C CYS A 369 -8.89 0.38 7.24
N ARG A 370 -10.09 0.86 7.52
CA ARG A 370 -10.70 0.79 8.86
C ARG A 370 -12.15 0.30 8.75
N PRO A 371 -12.67 -0.33 9.80
CA PRO A 371 -14.03 -0.84 9.77
C PRO A 371 -15.01 0.25 10.22
N LEU A 372 -16.11 0.40 9.48
CA LEU A 372 -17.19 1.33 9.80
C LEU A 372 -18.53 0.59 9.88
N ILE A 373 -19.47 1.16 10.64
CA ILE A 373 -20.84 0.65 10.72
C ILE A 373 -21.64 1.23 9.56
N ILE A 374 -22.35 0.37 8.84
CA ILE A 374 -23.18 0.78 7.71
C ILE A 374 -24.45 1.48 8.23
N VAL A 375 -24.79 2.61 7.62
CA VAL A 375 -26.04 3.35 7.82
C VAL A 375 -26.82 3.35 6.51
N GLU A 376 -28.09 2.97 6.57
CA GLU A 376 -28.98 2.99 5.40
C GLU A 376 -30.20 3.86 5.70
N ASN A 377 -30.40 4.93 4.92
CA ASN A 377 -31.53 5.85 5.04
C ASN A 377 -31.75 6.39 6.48
N GLY A 378 -30.66 6.73 7.16
CA GLY A 378 -30.67 7.21 8.55
C GLY A 378 -30.91 6.13 9.62
N LYS A 379 -30.89 4.85 9.25
CA LYS A 379 -30.97 3.72 10.19
C LYS A 379 -29.61 3.04 10.30
N ILE A 380 -29.09 2.98 11.52
CA ILE A 380 -27.86 2.25 11.85
C ILE A 380 -28.16 0.75 11.72
N ARG A 381 -27.36 0.03 10.92
CA ARG A 381 -27.54 -1.42 10.73
C ARG A 381 -27.19 -2.22 11.98
N PHE A 382 -26.26 -1.73 12.78
CA PHE A 382 -25.86 -2.34 14.03
C PHE A 382 -26.88 -2.05 15.14
N ASP A 383 -27.55 -3.10 15.63
CA ASP A 383 -28.46 -3.03 16.78
C ASP A 383 -27.78 -3.66 18.01
N PRO A 384 -27.37 -2.87 19.04
CA PRO A 384 -26.69 -3.39 20.21
C PRO A 384 -27.49 -4.46 20.96
N ALA A 385 -28.83 -4.34 21.01
CA ALA A 385 -29.67 -5.27 21.74
C ALA A 385 -29.69 -6.67 21.11
N LYS A 386 -29.49 -6.74 19.78
CA LYS A 386 -29.48 -8.01 19.04
C LYS A 386 -28.06 -8.55 18.83
N HIS A 387 -27.12 -7.67 18.50
CA HIS A 387 -25.79 -8.09 18.06
C HIS A 387 -24.82 -8.34 19.21
N VAL A 388 -24.90 -7.56 20.31
CA VAL A 388 -23.98 -7.76 21.46
C VAL A 388 -24.14 -9.15 22.09
N PRO A 389 -25.37 -9.66 22.34
CA PRO A 389 -25.54 -11.02 22.83
C PRO A 389 -24.96 -12.10 21.90
N LEU A 390 -24.99 -11.87 20.59
CA LEU A 390 -24.42 -12.80 19.59
C LEU A 390 -22.89 -12.76 19.59
N MET A 391 -22.28 -11.61 19.88
CA MET A 391 -20.82 -11.48 20.01
C MET A 391 -20.28 -12.13 21.29
N LEU A 392 -21.07 -12.17 22.35
CA LEU A 392 -20.66 -12.74 23.65
C LEU A 392 -20.77 -14.28 23.70
N LYS A 393 -21.53 -14.87 22.78
CA LYS A 393 -21.65 -16.33 22.66
C LYS A 393 -20.45 -16.90 21.92
N LYS A 394 -20.08 -18.14 22.26
CA LYS A 394 -19.09 -18.88 21.48
C LYS A 394 -19.66 -19.23 20.10
N PRO A 395 -18.81 -19.40 19.07
CA PRO A 395 -19.27 -19.79 17.74
C PRO A 395 -20.11 -21.08 17.73
N GLU A 396 -19.76 -22.03 18.61
CA GLU A 396 -20.47 -23.31 18.78
C GLU A 396 -21.92 -23.15 19.25
N ASP A 397 -22.21 -22.08 20.00
CA ASP A 397 -23.53 -21.76 20.55
C ASP A 397 -24.33 -20.80 19.63
N GLY A 398 -23.92 -20.67 18.37
CA GLY A 398 -24.49 -19.72 17.41
C GLY A 398 -24.00 -18.28 17.60
N GLY A 399 -22.85 -18.08 18.26
CA GLY A 399 -22.17 -16.79 18.32
C GLY A 399 -21.66 -16.34 16.96
N MET A 400 -21.59 -15.02 16.75
CA MET A 400 -21.15 -14.42 15.50
C MET A 400 -19.78 -13.77 15.66
N SER A 401 -18.89 -14.03 14.72
CA SER A 401 -17.57 -13.41 14.64
C SER A 401 -17.63 -12.06 13.91
N PHE A 402 -16.56 -11.26 14.02
CA PHE A 402 -16.41 -10.01 13.26
C PHE A 402 -16.60 -10.22 11.74
N ALA A 403 -16.08 -11.32 11.20
CA ALA A 403 -16.22 -11.65 9.78
C ALA A 403 -17.67 -11.95 9.37
N ASP A 404 -18.50 -12.45 10.28
CA ASP A 404 -19.92 -12.70 10.01
C ASP A 404 -20.70 -11.37 9.91
N PHE A 405 -20.33 -10.36 10.70
CA PHE A 405 -20.90 -9.01 10.59
C PHE A 405 -20.54 -8.32 9.27
N LEU A 406 -19.35 -8.60 8.72
CA LEU A 406 -18.97 -8.15 7.37
C LEU A 406 -19.86 -8.81 6.30
N LYS A 407 -20.04 -10.13 6.38
CA LYS A 407 -20.88 -10.89 5.43
C LYS A 407 -22.38 -10.58 5.50
N GLN A 408 -22.85 -10.10 6.64
CA GLN A 408 -24.23 -9.64 6.83
C GLN A 408 -24.43 -8.18 6.39
N GLY A 409 -23.37 -7.47 6.03
CA GLY A 409 -23.44 -6.05 5.67
C GLY A 409 -23.81 -5.15 6.85
N VAL A 410 -23.38 -5.52 8.07
CA VAL A 410 -23.50 -4.66 9.26
C VAL A 410 -22.27 -3.75 9.37
N LEU A 411 -21.10 -4.31 9.10
CA LEU A 411 -19.82 -3.63 9.05
C LEU A 411 -19.25 -3.72 7.64
N GLU A 412 -18.43 -2.76 7.24
CA GLU A 412 -17.57 -2.91 6.07
C GLU A 412 -16.20 -2.26 6.28
N TRP A 413 -15.19 -2.80 5.59
CA TRP A 413 -13.88 -2.19 5.51
C TRP A 413 -13.92 -1.08 4.48
N VAL A 414 -13.46 0.10 4.89
CA VAL A 414 -13.39 1.28 4.03
C VAL A 414 -11.93 1.71 3.94
N ASP A 415 -11.46 1.98 2.72
CA ASP A 415 -10.12 2.52 2.49
C ASP A 415 -10.13 4.05 2.38
N VAL A 416 -8.94 4.65 2.46
CA VAL A 416 -8.78 6.12 2.45
C VAL A 416 -9.42 6.78 1.22
N ASN A 417 -9.43 6.11 0.06
CA ASN A 417 -10.03 6.67 -1.15
C ASN A 417 -11.55 6.59 -1.14
N GLU A 418 -12.11 5.47 -0.68
CA GLU A 418 -13.56 5.29 -0.54
C GLU A 418 -14.14 6.25 0.48
N GLU A 419 -13.40 6.59 1.55
CA GLU A 419 -13.82 7.58 2.55
C GLU A 419 -14.17 8.95 1.95
N ASN A 420 -13.54 9.37 0.86
CA ASN A 420 -13.86 10.63 0.20
C ASN A 420 -15.30 10.70 -0.33
N ASN A 421 -15.89 9.55 -0.64
CA ASN A 421 -17.25 9.45 -1.17
C ASN A 421 -18.30 9.15 -0.08
N LEU A 422 -17.90 9.11 1.19
CA LEU A 422 -18.76 8.74 2.30
C LEU A 422 -19.05 9.94 3.21
N PHE A 423 -20.23 9.92 3.83
CA PHE A 423 -20.59 10.85 4.88
C PHE A 423 -20.66 10.09 6.20
N ILE A 424 -19.61 10.23 7.02
CA ILE A 424 -19.36 9.45 8.23
C ILE A 424 -19.79 10.27 9.45
N ALA A 425 -20.74 9.77 10.23
CA ALA A 425 -21.08 10.35 11.53
C ALA A 425 -20.12 9.85 12.62
N LEU A 426 -19.75 10.69 13.58
CA LEU A 426 -18.90 10.29 14.71
C LEU A 426 -19.73 9.66 15.83
N GLN A 427 -20.95 10.15 16.02
CA GLN A 427 -21.85 9.71 17.08
C GLN A 427 -23.22 9.29 16.53
N PRO A 428 -23.92 8.34 17.18
CA PRO A 428 -25.22 7.86 16.71
C PRO A 428 -26.29 8.94 16.58
N HIS A 429 -26.23 10.01 17.38
CA HIS A 429 -27.20 11.10 17.37
C HIS A 429 -26.99 12.09 16.22
N GLU A 430 -25.83 12.08 15.58
CA GLU A 430 -25.50 12.91 14.41
C GLU A 430 -25.96 12.25 13.10
N VAL A 431 -26.48 11.02 13.16
CA VAL A 431 -26.90 10.27 11.99
C VAL A 431 -28.11 10.94 11.33
N THR A 432 -27.93 11.31 10.07
CA THR A 432 -28.97 11.87 9.20
C THR A 432 -29.33 10.89 8.09
N LYS A 433 -30.28 11.25 7.22
CA LYS A 433 -30.62 10.44 6.04
C LYS A 433 -29.50 10.38 5.00
N GLU A 434 -28.60 11.36 5.00
CA GLU A 434 -27.47 11.46 4.08
C GLU A 434 -26.24 10.69 4.58
N THR A 435 -26.19 10.38 5.88
CA THR A 435 -25.13 9.60 6.50
C THR A 435 -25.07 8.20 5.92
N THR A 436 -23.90 7.82 5.41
CA THR A 436 -23.66 6.49 4.83
C THR A 436 -23.02 5.54 5.85
N HIS A 437 -22.23 6.08 6.78
CA HIS A 437 -21.48 5.30 7.76
C HIS A 437 -21.45 5.96 9.13
N LEU A 438 -21.20 5.15 10.14
CA LEU A 438 -21.01 5.57 11.53
C LEU A 438 -19.67 5.02 12.04
N GLU A 439 -18.91 5.87 12.71
CA GLU A 439 -17.68 5.47 13.42
C GLU A 439 -18.02 4.43 14.50
N ILE A 440 -17.25 3.34 14.60
CA ILE A 440 -17.46 2.36 15.67
C ILE A 440 -17.24 3.03 17.03
N GLU A 441 -16.12 3.75 17.16
CA GLU A 441 -15.74 4.41 18.40
C GLU A 441 -14.64 5.45 18.12
N PRO A 442 -14.84 6.76 18.41
CA PRO A 442 -13.90 7.80 17.99
C PRO A 442 -12.50 7.73 18.61
N PHE A 443 -12.33 7.11 19.78
CA PHE A 443 -10.99 7.05 20.41
C PHE A 443 -10.01 6.15 19.65
N THR A 444 -10.49 5.31 18.73
CA THR A 444 -9.64 4.39 17.96
C THR A 444 -8.74 5.10 16.95
N ILE A 445 -8.92 6.41 16.76
CA ILE A 445 -7.95 7.27 16.07
C ILE A 445 -6.57 7.21 16.73
N LEU A 446 -6.53 7.06 18.05
CA LEU A 446 -5.29 6.90 18.80
C LEU A 446 -4.76 5.47 18.67
N GLY A 447 -3.44 5.36 18.52
CA GLY A 447 -2.74 4.08 18.55
C GLY A 447 -2.63 3.51 19.97
N VAL A 448 -2.04 2.32 20.06
CA VAL A 448 -1.87 1.59 21.33
C VAL A 448 -1.13 2.41 22.40
N VAL A 449 -0.01 3.03 22.03
CA VAL A 449 0.86 3.74 22.98
C VAL A 449 0.20 5.04 23.44
N SER A 450 -0.38 5.81 22.52
CA SER A 450 -1.16 7.01 22.88
C SER A 450 -2.35 6.69 23.78
N GLY A 451 -2.85 5.44 23.76
CA GLY A 451 -3.88 4.99 24.68
C GLY A 451 -3.44 4.91 26.14
N LEU A 452 -2.15 5.04 26.46
CA LEU A 452 -1.64 5.16 27.84
C LEU A 452 -2.08 6.48 28.50
N ILE A 453 -2.27 7.53 27.71
CA ILE A 453 -2.55 8.87 28.21
C ILE A 453 -3.99 8.92 28.73
N PRO A 454 -4.23 9.23 30.01
CA PRO A 454 -5.58 9.51 30.50
C PRO A 454 -6.03 10.88 29.95
N TRP A 455 -7.27 10.93 29.44
CA TRP A 455 -7.90 12.16 28.90
C TRP A 455 -7.02 12.95 27.92
N PRO A 456 -6.53 12.34 26.82
CA PRO A 456 -5.60 12.99 25.88
C PRO A 456 -6.21 14.21 25.19
N ASN A 457 -7.54 14.32 25.14
CA ASN A 457 -8.29 15.44 24.59
C ASN A 457 -8.25 16.71 25.47
N HIS A 458 -7.87 16.60 26.75
CA HIS A 458 -7.67 17.74 27.64
C HIS A 458 -6.24 18.29 27.61
N ASN A 459 -5.34 17.62 26.89
CA ASN A 459 -3.94 18.00 26.74
C ASN A 459 -3.70 18.70 25.40
N GLN A 460 -2.69 19.56 25.37
CA GLN A 460 -2.16 20.07 24.10
C GLN A 460 -1.48 18.94 23.32
N SER A 461 -1.62 18.95 21.99
CA SER A 461 -1.07 17.89 21.12
C SER A 461 0.41 17.54 21.37
N PRO A 462 1.34 18.49 21.58
CA PRO A 462 2.74 18.16 21.84
C PRO A 462 2.95 17.31 23.10
N ARG A 463 2.16 17.54 24.15
CA ARG A 463 2.26 16.77 25.40
C ARG A 463 1.91 15.30 25.20
N ASN A 464 0.92 15.04 24.34
CA ASN A 464 0.54 13.68 23.98
C ASN A 464 1.67 12.98 23.19
N THR A 465 2.35 13.70 22.29
CA THR A 465 3.50 13.17 21.56
C THR A 465 4.68 12.85 22.47
N TYR A 466 4.98 13.72 23.45
CA TYR A 466 6.03 13.46 24.44
C TYR A 466 5.75 12.21 25.26
N GLU A 467 4.53 12.05 25.75
CA GLU A 467 4.16 10.86 26.53
C GLU A 467 4.24 9.58 25.70
N CYS A 468 3.92 9.61 24.40
CA CYS A 468 4.11 8.44 23.54
C CYS A 468 5.57 8.00 23.44
N ALA A 469 6.52 8.95 23.48
CA ALA A 469 7.95 8.63 23.49
C ALA A 469 8.42 8.14 24.87
N MET A 470 7.99 8.82 25.93
CA MET A 470 8.38 8.52 27.32
C MET A 470 7.78 7.18 27.80
N GLY A 471 6.52 6.90 27.49
CA GLY A 471 5.86 5.64 27.85
C GLY A 471 6.50 4.40 27.23
N LYS A 472 7.18 4.54 26.08
CA LYS A 472 8.00 3.46 25.48
C LYS A 472 9.32 3.22 26.20
N GLN A 473 9.77 4.16 27.03
CA GLN A 473 11.02 4.11 27.79
C GLN A 473 10.83 3.79 29.28
N ALA A 474 9.61 3.95 29.80
CA ALA A 474 9.28 3.69 31.19
C ALA A 474 9.62 2.24 31.61
N MET A 475 10.19 2.08 32.80
CA MET A 475 10.52 0.77 33.36
C MET A 475 9.27 0.05 33.85
N GLY A 476 9.22 -1.27 33.71
CA GLY A 476 8.06 -2.05 34.15
C GLY A 476 8.25 -3.55 34.02
N CYS A 477 7.15 -4.28 34.05
CA CYS A 477 7.15 -5.69 33.67
C CYS A 477 7.17 -5.82 32.13
N ILE A 478 8.04 -6.68 31.63
CA ILE A 478 8.20 -6.87 30.17
C ILE A 478 7.37 -8.06 29.71
N ALA A 479 7.50 -9.19 30.41
CA ALA A 479 6.81 -10.44 30.10
C ALA A 479 6.80 -11.37 31.33
N MET A 480 5.91 -12.36 31.32
CA MET A 480 5.82 -13.34 32.41
C MET A 480 7.08 -14.22 32.51
N ASN A 481 7.76 -14.48 31.39
CA ASN A 481 9.00 -15.27 31.35
C ASN A 481 10.27 -14.43 31.53
N GLN A 482 10.17 -13.21 32.08
CA GLN A 482 11.30 -12.29 32.20
C GLN A 482 12.47 -12.81 33.06
N PHE A 483 12.24 -13.78 33.95
CA PHE A 483 13.29 -14.39 34.78
C PHE A 483 13.91 -15.64 34.15
N SER A 484 13.29 -16.22 33.11
CA SER A 484 13.77 -17.41 32.41
C SER A 484 14.52 -17.06 31.12
N ARG A 485 14.71 -15.77 30.84
CA ARG A 485 15.31 -15.26 29.60
C ARG A 485 16.64 -14.55 29.89
N THR A 486 17.49 -14.54 28.89
CA THR A 486 18.78 -13.84 28.91
C THR A 486 18.82 -12.82 27.76
N ASP A 487 18.51 -11.57 28.09
CA ASP A 487 18.62 -10.43 27.17
C ASP A 487 19.83 -9.57 27.54
N THR A 488 20.34 -8.77 26.60
CA THR A 488 21.51 -7.90 26.82
C THR A 488 21.27 -6.84 27.89
N LEU A 489 20.06 -6.26 27.95
CA LEU A 489 19.65 -5.27 28.93
C LEU A 489 18.15 -5.43 29.22
N LEU A 490 17.80 -5.56 30.49
CA LEU A 490 16.42 -5.58 30.97
C LEU A 490 16.30 -4.66 32.19
N LEU A 491 15.32 -3.76 32.14
CA LEU A 491 14.99 -2.86 33.25
C LEU A 491 13.67 -3.32 33.85
N GLY A 492 13.73 -3.90 35.06
CA GLY A 492 12.57 -4.40 35.78
C GLY A 492 12.23 -3.52 36.98
N LEU A 493 10.94 -3.32 37.23
CA LEU A 493 10.45 -2.67 38.43
C LEU A 493 10.03 -3.73 39.47
N VAL A 494 10.41 -3.54 40.73
CA VAL A 494 10.19 -4.56 41.79
C VAL A 494 8.71 -4.66 42.18
N TYR A 495 8.05 -3.52 42.38
CA TYR A 495 6.64 -3.43 42.78
C TYR A 495 5.83 -2.58 41.79
N PRO A 496 5.53 -3.10 40.58
CA PRO A 496 4.73 -2.39 39.61
C PRO A 496 3.26 -2.38 40.02
N GLU A 497 2.63 -1.22 39.87
CA GLU A 497 1.23 -1.04 40.22
C GLU A 497 0.37 -0.83 38.97
N LYS A 498 -0.92 -1.11 39.10
CA LYS A 498 -1.90 -0.79 38.07
C LYS A 498 -2.20 0.71 38.13
N PRO A 499 -2.33 1.39 36.97
CA PRO A 499 -2.71 2.79 36.95
C PRO A 499 -4.12 2.96 37.54
N LEU A 500 -4.29 3.96 38.42
CA LEU A 500 -5.59 4.29 39.02
C LEU A 500 -6.61 4.76 37.97
N CYS A 501 -6.15 5.59 37.02
CA CYS A 501 -6.96 6.03 35.88
C CYS A 501 -6.57 5.23 34.64
N SER A 502 -7.48 4.42 34.12
CA SER A 502 -7.25 3.57 32.95
C SER A 502 -8.12 3.96 31.77
N SER A 503 -7.55 3.86 30.56
CA SER A 503 -8.31 3.97 29.32
C SER A 503 -8.87 2.62 28.90
N LYS A 504 -9.91 2.62 28.06
CA LYS A 504 -10.42 1.40 27.43
C LYS A 504 -9.34 0.69 26.61
N THR A 505 -8.45 1.44 25.96
CA THR A 505 -7.32 0.90 25.18
C THR A 505 -6.39 0.06 26.05
N LEU A 506 -6.10 0.47 27.30
CA LEU A 506 -5.25 -0.32 28.20
C LEU A 506 -5.86 -1.67 28.59
N ASN A 507 -7.18 -1.73 28.72
CA ASN A 507 -7.90 -2.99 28.92
C ASN A 507 -7.77 -3.89 27.69
N LEU A 508 -7.94 -3.33 26.47
CA LEU A 508 -7.84 -4.11 25.23
C LEU A 508 -6.45 -4.74 25.02
N VAL A 509 -5.40 -4.04 25.45
CA VAL A 509 -4.00 -4.49 25.30
C VAL A 509 -3.52 -5.25 26.55
N ASN A 510 -4.39 -5.49 27.54
CA ASN A 510 -4.07 -6.20 28.77
C ASN A 510 -2.88 -5.60 29.55
N PHE A 511 -2.67 -4.28 29.44
CA PHE A 511 -1.54 -3.59 30.09
C PHE A 511 -1.57 -3.72 31.62
N HIS A 512 -2.76 -3.87 32.21
CA HIS A 512 -2.94 -4.08 33.65
C HIS A 512 -2.24 -5.32 34.21
N HIS A 513 -1.94 -6.31 33.37
CA HIS A 513 -1.20 -7.51 33.81
C HIS A 513 0.32 -7.29 33.82
N LEU A 514 0.83 -6.39 32.99
CA LEU A 514 2.26 -6.10 32.83
C LEU A 514 2.47 -4.59 32.96
N GLY A 515 2.05 -4.04 34.10
CA GLY A 515 2.10 -2.61 34.39
C GLY A 515 3.53 -2.06 34.35
N ALA A 516 3.64 -0.77 34.00
CA ALA A 516 4.87 -0.02 34.04
C ALA A 516 4.62 1.27 34.82
N GLY A 517 5.14 1.34 36.04
CA GLY A 517 4.99 2.48 36.95
C GLY A 517 4.50 2.12 38.36
N GLN A 518 4.42 3.14 39.20
CA GLN A 518 3.88 3.10 40.57
C GLN A 518 2.94 4.28 40.76
N ASN A 519 1.89 4.13 41.56
CA ASN A 519 1.03 5.26 41.89
C ASN A 519 1.67 6.07 43.02
N ALA A 520 1.96 7.35 42.76
CA ALA A 520 2.50 8.26 43.75
C ALA A 520 1.39 9.15 44.33
N SER A 521 1.46 9.44 45.64
CA SER A 521 0.68 10.52 46.24
C SER A 521 1.37 11.85 45.93
N VAL A 522 0.78 12.66 45.06
CA VAL A 522 1.37 13.91 44.57
C VAL A 522 0.68 15.11 45.22
N ALA A 523 1.46 15.97 45.86
CA ALA A 523 1.00 17.28 46.33
C ALA A 523 1.51 18.37 45.38
N VAL A 524 0.61 19.08 44.71
CA VAL A 524 0.96 20.18 43.80
C VAL A 524 1.08 21.47 44.60
N MET A 525 2.31 21.80 45.01
CA MET A 525 2.63 23.03 45.73
C MET A 525 4.09 23.43 45.47
N SER A 526 4.39 24.73 45.62
CA SER A 526 5.77 25.19 45.63
C SER A 526 6.43 24.87 46.96
N TYR A 527 7.55 24.14 46.95
CA TYR A 527 8.23 23.70 48.17
C TYR A 527 9.76 23.76 48.07
N SER A 528 10.42 24.38 49.04
CA SER A 528 11.89 24.46 49.20
C SER A 528 12.70 25.16 48.09
N GLY A 529 12.08 25.54 46.96
CA GLY A 529 12.74 26.24 45.85
C GLY A 529 13.62 25.36 44.96
N TYR A 530 13.70 24.05 45.22
CA TYR A 530 14.40 23.07 44.37
C TYR A 530 13.51 22.45 43.28
N ASP A 531 12.25 22.88 43.21
CA ASP A 531 11.20 22.47 42.28
C ASP A 531 11.08 23.42 41.06
N ILE A 532 12.17 24.13 40.73
CA ILE A 532 12.26 25.03 39.57
C ILE A 532 12.52 24.20 38.30
N GLU A 533 11.94 24.61 37.16
CA GLU A 533 12.17 24.02 35.83
C GLU A 533 11.97 22.48 35.75
N ASP A 534 10.73 22.04 36.01
CA ASP A 534 10.26 20.63 35.93
C ASP A 534 10.90 19.66 36.94
N ALA A 535 11.67 20.14 37.92
CA ALA A 535 12.21 19.32 39.00
C ALA A 535 11.12 18.85 39.98
N ILE A 536 11.23 17.61 40.45
CA ILE A 536 10.29 16.99 41.40
C ILE A 536 11.03 16.65 42.69
N ILE A 537 10.47 17.05 43.83
CA ILE A 537 10.99 16.69 45.16
C ILE A 537 10.32 15.37 45.58
N MET A 538 11.14 14.35 45.82
CA MET A 538 10.68 13.06 46.32
C MET A 538 10.84 12.97 47.83
N ASN A 539 9.89 12.32 48.49
CA ASN A 539 10.04 11.96 49.90
C ASN A 539 11.13 10.88 50.05
N LYS A 540 11.89 10.94 51.15
CA LYS A 540 13.02 10.04 51.41
C LYS A 540 12.56 8.70 52.00
#